data_AF-D6WI34-F1
#
_entry.id   AF-D6WI34-F1
#
_cell.length_a   1.000
_cell.length_b   1.000
_cell.length_c   1.000
_cell.angle_alpha   90.00
_cell.angle_beta   90.00
_cell.angle_gamma   90.00
#
_symmetry.space_group_name_H-M   'P 1'
#
loop_
_entity.id
_entity.type
_entity.pdbx_description
1 polymer ?
#
loop_
_entity_poly.entity_id
_entity_poly.type
_entity_poly.pdbx_seq_one_letter_code
_entity_poly.pdbx_strand_id
1 'polypeptide(L)'
;MLENKKPWLVAIYAVIFFVICITLWQSLPSNSGHVAKVAPYTLHTSNTSGYLYPVQTLPQDDYHQLINLKNFTFAVFNAPCNDSNPLLLVLVHSAPRNFETRMAVRTTWGRNSLQVKVLFMLGLVKSHRLKVQIEKENEEFGDLVQGSFLDTEYAAKTYPPYCPGWAVLYSPDVVFDLYREAQKTDYFWIDDVHITGTLIEKIRLKHVDVDDLVLNRNALYQPEKDRGPFLFGPPNMDDEEIKALWEYVEEHENRVSLLKYIT
;
A
#
# COMPACT_ATOMS: atom_id res chain seq x y z
N MET A 1 -68.11 -24.23 -7.06
CA MET A 1 -67.54 -25.50 -6.54
C MET A 1 -66.03 -25.33 -6.48
N LEU A 2 -65.52 -24.85 -5.35
CA LEU A 2 -64.08 -24.69 -5.09
C LEU A 2 -63.64 -25.91 -4.29
N GLU A 3 -62.89 -26.79 -4.93
CA GLU A 3 -62.32 -27.99 -4.30
C GLU A 3 -61.42 -27.59 -3.14
N ASN A 4 -61.78 -28.09 -1.95
CA ASN A 4 -60.97 -28.08 -0.74
C ASN A 4 -59.64 -28.81 -1.02
N LYS A 5 -58.61 -28.08 -1.45
CA LYS A 5 -57.25 -28.59 -1.44
C LYS A 5 -56.88 -28.89 0.00
N LYS A 6 -56.75 -30.18 0.30
CA LYS A 6 -56.47 -30.70 1.64
C LYS A 6 -55.19 -30.04 2.17
N PRO A 7 -55.23 -29.25 3.25
CA PRO A 7 -54.09 -28.44 3.72
C PRO A 7 -52.88 -29.31 4.11
N TRP A 8 -53.12 -30.57 4.49
CA TRP A 8 -52.05 -31.53 4.77
C TRP A 8 -51.24 -31.90 3.52
N LEU A 9 -51.82 -31.86 2.31
CA LEU A 9 -51.05 -32.09 1.08
C LEU A 9 -50.08 -30.94 0.82
N VAL A 10 -50.49 -29.69 1.07
CA VAL A 10 -49.59 -28.52 0.94
C VAL A 10 -48.44 -28.61 1.94
N ALA A 11 -48.73 -29.02 3.18
CA ALA A 11 -47.70 -29.25 4.19
C ALA A 11 -46.72 -30.37 3.78
N ILE A 12 -47.22 -31.48 3.22
CA ILE A 12 -46.37 -32.56 2.71
C ILE A 12 -45.49 -32.07 1.54
N TYR A 13 -46.05 -31.34 0.58
CA TYR A 13 -45.24 -30.78 -0.51
C TYR A 13 -44.20 -29.76 -0.02
N ALA A 14 -44.52 -28.95 0.98
CA ALA A 14 -43.57 -28.02 1.59
C ALA A 14 -42.43 -28.75 2.32
N VAL A 15 -42.74 -29.83 3.06
CA VAL A 15 -41.71 -30.65 3.74
C VAL A 15 -40.86 -31.41 2.72
N ILE A 16 -41.46 -32.00 1.69
CA ILE A 16 -40.72 -32.66 0.60
C ILE A 16 -39.83 -31.66 -0.12
N PHE A 17 -40.33 -30.46 -0.43
CA PHE A 17 -39.53 -29.39 -1.04
C PHE A 17 -38.38 -28.96 -0.13
N PHE A 18 -38.61 -28.81 1.17
CA PHE A 18 -37.56 -28.43 2.13
C PHE A 18 -36.49 -29.52 2.28
N VAL A 19 -36.89 -30.79 2.33
CA VAL A 19 -35.96 -31.93 2.37
C VAL A 19 -35.17 -32.04 1.06
N ILE A 20 -35.82 -31.88 -0.10
CA ILE A 20 -35.14 -31.84 -1.40
C ILE A 20 -34.19 -30.64 -1.49
N CYS A 21 -34.56 -29.47 -0.98
CA CYS A 21 -33.67 -28.30 -0.92
C CYS A 21 -32.46 -28.55 -0.02
N ILE A 22 -32.63 -29.20 1.14
CA ILE A 22 -31.50 -29.54 2.03
C ILE A 22 -30.60 -30.59 1.38
N THR A 23 -31.15 -31.65 0.78
CA THR A 23 -30.33 -32.68 0.14
C THR A 23 -29.65 -32.13 -1.11
N LEU A 24 -30.32 -31.30 -1.92
CA LEU A 24 -29.68 -30.61 -3.05
C LEU A 24 -28.64 -29.58 -2.58
N TRP A 25 -28.85 -28.87 -1.46
CA TRP A 25 -27.85 -27.98 -0.87
C TRP A 25 -26.61 -28.75 -0.39
N GLN A 26 -26.81 -29.91 0.24
CA GLN A 26 -25.72 -30.80 0.66
C GLN A 26 -25.04 -31.53 -0.51
N SER A 27 -25.72 -31.62 -1.66
CA SER A 27 -25.21 -32.23 -2.91
C SER A 27 -24.61 -31.21 -3.87
N LEU A 28 -24.82 -29.91 -3.64
CA LEU A 28 -24.07 -28.88 -4.32
C LEU A 28 -22.61 -29.08 -3.88
N PRO A 29 -21.68 -29.35 -4.81
CA PRO A 29 -20.28 -29.27 -4.45
C PRO A 29 -20.09 -27.87 -3.88
N SER A 30 -19.65 -27.79 -2.63
CA SER A 30 -18.99 -26.60 -2.13
C SER A 30 -17.92 -26.31 -3.17
N ASN A 31 -18.15 -25.31 -4.01
CA ASN A 31 -17.14 -24.77 -4.89
C ASN A 31 -16.18 -24.02 -3.95
N SER A 32 -15.47 -24.78 -3.11
CA SER A 32 -14.14 -24.45 -2.66
C SER A 32 -13.34 -24.42 -3.94
N GLY A 33 -13.43 -23.27 -4.62
CA GLY A 33 -12.62 -22.96 -5.78
C GLY A 33 -11.21 -23.31 -5.40
N HIS A 34 -10.68 -24.36 -6.02
CA HIS A 34 -9.29 -24.71 -5.86
C HIS A 34 -8.52 -23.63 -6.60
N VAL A 35 -8.26 -22.53 -5.90
CA VAL A 35 -7.50 -21.41 -6.38
C VAL A 35 -6.12 -21.93 -6.80
N ALA A 36 -5.79 -21.66 -8.06
CA ALA A 36 -4.54 -22.07 -8.65
C ALA A 36 -3.36 -21.39 -7.93
N LYS A 37 -2.33 -22.20 -7.67
CA LYS A 37 -1.17 -21.91 -6.83
C LYS A 37 -0.27 -20.83 -7.45
N VAL A 38 -0.17 -19.65 -6.85
CA VAL A 38 0.87 -18.65 -7.20
C VAL A 38 1.48 -18.03 -5.94
N ALA A 39 2.76 -17.64 -6.05
CA ALA A 39 3.71 -17.46 -4.95
C ALA A 39 4.15 -15.99 -4.77
N PRO A 40 4.08 -15.40 -3.55
CA PRO A 40 4.63 -14.07 -3.25
C PRO A 40 6.17 -14.05 -3.09
N TYR A 41 6.77 -12.86 -3.03
CA TYR A 41 8.23 -12.66 -3.08
C TYR A 41 8.98 -12.76 -1.74
N THR A 42 10.28 -13.12 -1.80
CA THR A 42 11.26 -13.01 -0.70
C THR A 42 12.49 -12.22 -1.15
N LEU A 43 12.94 -11.22 -0.37
CA LEU A 43 14.23 -10.54 -0.58
C LEU A 43 15.38 -11.34 0.08
N HIS A 44 16.48 -11.55 -0.65
CA HIS A 44 17.71 -12.14 -0.12
C HIS A 44 18.75 -11.06 0.21
N THR A 45 19.33 -11.11 1.42
CA THR A 45 20.20 -10.08 2.01
C THR A 45 21.68 -10.44 2.07
N SER A 46 22.16 -11.41 1.26
CA SER A 46 23.47 -12.04 1.47
C SER A 46 24.69 -11.21 1.05
N ASN A 47 24.52 -9.97 0.55
CA ASN A 47 25.64 -9.14 0.11
C ASN A 47 25.43 -7.66 0.50
N THR A 48 25.42 -7.38 1.81
CA THR A 48 25.46 -6.00 2.32
C THR A 48 26.90 -5.51 2.33
N SER A 49 27.41 -5.13 1.16
CA SER A 49 28.48 -4.12 1.14
C SER A 49 27.88 -2.87 1.79
N GLY A 50 28.29 -2.57 3.02
CA GLY A 50 27.76 -1.42 3.77
C GLY A 50 28.03 -0.14 3.00
N TYR A 51 27.04 0.36 2.28
CA TYR A 51 27.08 1.70 1.71
C TYR A 51 26.99 2.69 2.87
N LEU A 52 28.11 3.34 3.17
CA LEU A 52 28.14 4.48 4.07
C LEU A 52 27.53 5.66 3.34
N TYR A 53 26.28 5.98 3.67
CA TYR A 53 25.66 7.20 3.20
C TYR A 53 26.30 8.38 3.91
N PRO A 54 26.84 9.38 3.19
CA PRO A 54 27.48 10.51 3.80
C PRO A 54 26.42 11.48 4.31
N VAL A 55 25.62 11.09 5.32
CA VAL A 55 24.63 11.96 5.98
C VAL A 55 25.31 13.24 6.48
N GLN A 56 26.60 13.18 6.82
CA GLN A 56 27.40 14.36 7.19
C GLN A 56 27.62 15.36 6.04
N THR A 57 27.33 14.98 4.79
CA THR A 57 27.41 15.87 3.62
C THR A 57 26.09 16.56 3.30
N LEU A 58 25.01 16.23 4.02
CA LEU A 58 23.75 16.96 3.89
C LEU A 58 23.93 18.39 4.42
N PRO A 59 23.23 19.39 3.85
CA PRO A 59 23.25 20.75 4.35
C PRO A 59 22.88 20.81 5.84
N GLN A 60 23.49 21.74 6.57
CA GLN A 60 23.20 21.91 8.00
C GLN A 60 21.72 22.27 8.28
N ASP A 61 21.03 22.84 7.29
CA ASP A 61 19.64 23.26 7.35
C ASP A 61 18.63 22.20 6.85
N ASP A 62 19.06 20.95 6.65
CA ASP A 62 18.22 19.89 6.03
C ASP A 62 16.89 19.63 6.77
N TYR A 63 16.86 19.81 8.09
CA TYR A 63 15.64 19.69 8.89
C TYR A 63 14.77 20.96 8.93
N HIS A 64 15.25 22.06 8.34
CA HIS A 64 14.63 23.39 8.38
C HIS A 64 14.20 23.92 7.01
N GLN A 65 14.51 23.18 5.94
CA GLN A 65 14.12 23.49 4.58
C GLN A 65 13.61 22.23 3.87
N LEU A 66 12.45 22.32 3.22
CA LEU A 66 11.94 21.26 2.36
C LEU A 66 11.78 21.81 0.94
N ILE A 67 12.77 21.53 0.08
CA ILE A 67 12.83 22.01 -1.31
C ILE A 67 12.67 23.55 -1.36
N ASN A 68 11.47 24.05 -1.67
CA ASN A 68 11.13 25.46 -1.78
C ASN A 68 10.47 26.05 -0.52
N LEU A 69 10.12 25.21 0.47
CA LEU A 69 9.55 25.63 1.74
C LEU A 69 10.67 26.03 2.71
N LYS A 70 10.78 27.33 2.96
CA LYS A 70 11.66 27.90 3.99
C LYS A 70 10.98 27.82 5.35
N ASN A 71 11.74 27.58 6.42
CA ASN A 71 11.24 27.38 7.79
C ASN A 71 10.34 26.15 7.93
N PHE A 72 10.66 25.10 7.17
CA PHE A 72 10.02 23.81 7.35
C PHE A 72 10.40 23.22 8.71
N THR A 73 9.50 22.48 9.34
CA THR A 73 9.81 21.61 10.47
C THR A 73 8.98 20.35 10.37
N PHE A 74 9.41 19.31 11.08
CA PHE A 74 8.54 18.18 11.34
C PHE A 74 7.71 18.47 12.60
N ALA A 75 6.39 18.46 12.47
CA ALA A 75 5.48 18.52 13.60
C ALA A 75 5.45 17.19 14.36
N VAL A 76 5.63 16.09 13.64
CA VAL A 76 5.83 14.74 14.16
C VAL A 76 6.98 14.12 13.38
N PHE A 77 8.00 13.63 14.09
CA PHE A 77 9.16 12.98 13.49
C PHE A 77 9.52 11.71 14.26
N ASN A 78 8.93 10.59 13.84
CA ASN A 78 9.38 9.29 14.31
C ASN A 78 10.52 8.80 13.42
N ALA A 79 11.66 8.46 14.02
CA ALA A 79 12.85 8.01 13.33
C ALA A 79 12.96 6.47 13.41
N PRO A 80 12.43 5.71 12.42
CA PRO A 80 12.40 4.25 12.48
C PRO A 80 13.78 3.59 12.33
N CYS A 81 14.77 4.35 11.88
CA CYS A 81 16.13 3.88 11.58
C CYS A 81 17.14 4.15 12.71
N ASN A 82 16.72 4.71 13.86
CA ASN A 82 17.64 4.93 14.98
C ASN A 82 18.06 3.61 15.66
N ASP A 83 17.14 2.65 15.72
CA ASP A 83 17.34 1.38 16.43
C ASP A 83 17.57 0.18 15.49
N SER A 84 17.51 0.40 14.16
CA SER A 84 17.66 -0.67 13.17
C SER A 84 18.13 -0.13 11.81
N ASN A 85 18.76 -1.00 11.02
CA ASN A 85 19.07 -0.75 9.60
C ASN A 85 18.10 -1.58 8.75
N PRO A 86 16.88 -1.08 8.47
CA PRO A 86 15.90 -1.86 7.72
C PRO A 86 16.39 -2.12 6.30
N LEU A 87 16.02 -3.29 5.79
CA LEU A 87 16.21 -3.66 4.38
C LEU A 87 15.31 -2.84 3.47
N LEU A 88 14.07 -2.60 3.91
CA LEU A 88 13.04 -1.88 3.16
C LEU A 88 12.41 -0.81 4.05
N LEU A 89 12.43 0.43 3.57
CA LEU A 89 11.65 1.53 4.13
C LEU A 89 10.54 1.87 3.13
N VAL A 90 9.29 1.76 3.58
CA VAL A 90 8.10 2.09 2.80
C VAL A 90 7.53 3.39 3.33
N LEU A 91 7.43 4.39 2.48
CA LEU A 91 6.84 5.69 2.80
C LEU A 91 5.47 5.78 2.12
N VAL A 92 4.41 5.84 2.91
CA VAL A 92 3.03 5.86 2.42
C VAL A 92 2.48 7.27 2.52
N HIS A 93 2.18 7.91 1.38
CA HIS A 93 1.46 9.17 1.35
C HIS A 93 0.03 8.92 1.84
N SER A 94 -0.42 9.65 2.87
CA SER A 94 -1.75 9.42 3.46
C SER A 94 -2.40 10.74 3.88
N ALA A 95 -3.67 10.92 3.50
CA ALA A 95 -4.44 12.06 3.97
C ALA A 95 -4.70 11.94 5.49
N PRO A 96 -4.67 13.04 6.25
CA PRO A 96 -4.95 13.06 7.69
C PRO A 96 -6.22 12.31 8.12
N ARG A 97 -7.26 12.33 7.29
CA ARG A 97 -8.55 11.66 7.56
C ARG A 97 -8.54 10.15 7.35
N ASN A 98 -7.54 9.59 6.67
CA ASN A 98 -7.50 8.17 6.28
C ASN A 98 -7.00 7.26 7.41
N PHE A 99 -7.49 7.45 8.64
CA PHE A 99 -7.11 6.62 9.79
C PHE A 99 -7.43 5.14 9.54
N GLU A 100 -8.64 4.82 9.07
CA GLU A 100 -9.07 3.44 8.81
C GLU A 100 -8.22 2.76 7.74
N THR A 101 -7.89 3.46 6.65
CA THR A 101 -6.99 2.93 5.62
C THR A 101 -5.58 2.69 6.15
N ARG A 102 -5.04 3.61 6.96
CA ARG A 102 -3.75 3.38 7.63
C ARG A 102 -3.82 2.17 8.56
N MET A 103 -4.94 2.00 9.28
CA MET A 103 -5.17 0.82 10.12
C MET A 103 -5.20 -0.46 9.30
N ALA A 104 -5.92 -0.49 8.17
CA ALA A 104 -5.96 -1.63 7.27
C ALA A 104 -4.55 -2.01 6.80
N VAL A 105 -3.73 -1.03 6.39
CA VAL A 105 -2.31 -1.24 6.05
C VAL A 105 -1.52 -1.81 7.22
N ARG A 106 -1.63 -1.23 8.43
CA ARG A 106 -0.90 -1.70 9.64
C ARG A 106 -1.25 -3.15 9.99
N THR A 107 -2.51 -3.54 9.87
CA THR A 107 -2.98 -4.90 10.19
C THR A 107 -2.71 -5.91 9.09
N THR A 108 -2.21 -5.47 7.93
CA THR A 108 -1.95 -6.31 6.76
C THR A 108 -0.48 -6.23 6.34
N TRP A 109 -0.19 -5.82 5.10
CA TRP A 109 1.14 -5.80 4.52
C TRP A 109 2.09 -4.78 5.16
N GLY A 110 1.55 -3.77 5.86
CA GLY A 110 2.30 -2.69 6.47
C GLY A 110 2.84 -3.01 7.87
N ARG A 111 2.81 -4.27 8.29
CA ARG A 111 3.26 -4.67 9.63
C ARG A 111 4.76 -4.45 9.80
N ASN A 112 5.12 -3.50 10.67
CA ASN A 112 6.50 -3.17 11.00
C ASN A 112 7.28 -4.36 11.58
N SER A 113 8.53 -4.51 11.12
CA SER A 113 9.49 -5.52 11.61
C SER A 113 10.88 -4.90 11.76
N LEU A 114 11.91 -5.71 12.05
CA LEU A 114 13.30 -5.25 12.08
C LEU A 114 13.86 -4.97 10.68
N GLN A 115 13.35 -5.65 9.65
CA GLN A 115 13.85 -5.53 8.27
C GLN A 115 12.96 -4.64 7.40
N VAL A 116 11.68 -4.47 7.76
CA VAL A 116 10.74 -3.65 7.00
C VAL A 116 10.15 -2.61 7.94
N LYS A 117 10.28 -1.34 7.55
CA LYS A 117 9.66 -0.20 8.24
C LYS A 117 8.69 0.48 7.30
N VAL A 118 7.49 0.77 7.79
CA VAL A 118 6.43 1.48 7.10
C VAL A 118 6.12 2.74 7.91
N LEU A 119 6.16 3.89 7.24
CA LEU A 119 5.81 5.18 7.80
C LEU A 119 4.70 5.84 6.95
N PHE A 120 3.80 6.56 7.60
CA PHE A 120 2.78 7.36 6.93
C PHE A 120 3.15 8.84 6.94
N MET A 121 3.17 9.47 5.77
CA MET A 121 3.51 10.88 5.61
C MET A 121 2.26 11.73 5.43
N LEU A 122 2.15 12.78 6.25
CA LEU A 122 0.99 13.67 6.31
C LEU A 122 1.42 15.15 6.39
N GLY A 123 0.51 16.06 6.04
CA GLY A 123 0.61 17.47 6.38
C GLY A 123 -0.19 17.84 7.64
N LEU A 124 -0.08 19.11 8.04
CA LEU A 124 -0.89 19.74 9.09
C LEU A 124 -2.36 19.83 8.70
N VAL A 125 -3.23 19.95 9.70
CA VAL A 125 -4.68 20.13 9.52
C VAL A 125 -5.17 21.38 10.24
N LYS A 126 -6.19 22.05 9.68
CA LYS A 126 -6.87 23.19 10.35
C LYS A 126 -7.79 22.75 11.50
N SER A 127 -8.37 21.56 11.38
CA SER A 127 -9.34 21.04 12.35
C SER A 127 -8.64 20.63 13.64
N HIS A 128 -8.97 21.29 14.75
CA HIS A 128 -8.43 20.91 16.06
C HIS A 128 -8.81 19.48 16.44
N ARG A 129 -10.04 19.05 16.13
CA ARG A 129 -10.48 17.65 16.35
C ARG A 129 -9.58 16.66 15.63
N LEU A 130 -9.29 16.92 14.34
CA LEU A 130 -8.48 16.01 13.53
C LEU A 130 -7.01 16.02 13.99
N LYS A 131 -6.49 17.19 14.41
CA LYS A 131 -5.16 17.30 15.02
C LYS A 131 -5.03 16.39 16.25
N VAL A 132 -5.99 16.45 17.18
CA VAL A 132 -6.00 15.60 18.39
C VAL A 132 -6.10 14.12 18.04
N GLN A 133 -6.84 13.75 16.98
CA GLN A 133 -6.92 12.36 16.53
C GLN A 133 -5.57 11.85 15.99
N ILE A 134 -4.86 12.67 15.21
CA ILE A 134 -3.52 12.35 14.68
C ILE A 134 -2.49 12.24 15.81
N GLU A 135 -2.54 13.14 16.80
CA GLU A 135 -1.64 13.09 17.96
C GLU A 135 -1.82 11.78 18.73
N LYS A 136 -3.07 11.37 18.99
CA LYS A 136 -3.38 10.10 19.65
C LYS A 136 -2.96 8.88 18.83
N GLU A 137 -3.23 8.90 17.52
CA GLU A 137 -2.76 7.84 16.62
C GLU A 137 -1.23 7.73 16.67
N ASN A 138 -0.52 8.85 16.66
CA ASN A 138 0.93 8.86 16.74
C ASN A 138 1.46 8.32 18.07
N GLU A 139 0.83 8.69 19.19
CA GLU A 139 1.17 8.16 20.52
C GLU A 139 1.02 6.64 20.58
N GLU A 140 0.04 6.09 19.86
CA GLU A 140 -0.24 4.65 19.84
C GLU A 140 0.70 3.87 18.91
N PHE A 141 0.95 4.37 17.69
CA PHE A 141 1.66 3.61 16.65
C PHE A 141 3.09 4.06 16.36
N GLY A 142 3.42 5.33 16.62
CA GLY A 142 4.78 5.87 16.43
C GLY A 142 5.32 5.78 14.99
N ASP A 143 4.45 5.72 13.99
CA ASP A 143 4.81 5.51 12.58
C ASP A 143 4.39 6.66 11.65
N LEU A 144 4.02 7.82 12.23
CA LEU A 144 3.67 9.01 11.46
C LEU A 144 4.90 9.92 11.26
N VAL A 145 4.96 10.57 10.10
CA VAL A 145 5.84 11.71 9.84
C VAL A 145 4.96 12.85 9.33
N GLN A 146 4.97 13.98 10.04
CA GLN A 146 4.12 15.12 9.71
C GLN A 146 4.96 16.36 9.40
N GLY A 147 4.87 16.85 8.17
CA GLY A 147 5.51 18.09 7.74
C GLY A 147 4.73 19.34 8.14
N SER A 148 5.41 20.46 8.35
CA SER A 148 4.81 21.74 8.75
C SER A 148 4.11 22.51 7.61
N PHE A 149 3.55 21.81 6.63
CA PHE A 149 2.74 22.38 5.56
C PHE A 149 1.29 21.92 5.70
N LEU A 150 0.32 22.73 5.27
CA LEU A 150 -1.08 22.36 5.36
C LEU A 150 -1.39 21.25 4.34
N ASP A 151 -1.97 20.16 4.82
CA ASP A 151 -2.54 19.11 3.99
C ASP A 151 -3.86 19.61 3.39
N THR A 152 -3.81 19.96 2.12
CA THR A 152 -4.98 20.42 1.38
C THR A 152 -5.49 19.27 0.52
N GLU A 153 -6.57 18.62 0.97
CA GLU A 153 -7.26 17.62 0.16
C GLU A 153 -7.80 18.27 -1.12
N TYR A 154 -7.66 17.55 -2.23
CA TYR A 154 -8.32 17.91 -3.48
C TYR A 154 -9.84 17.90 -3.26
N ALA A 155 -10.50 19.02 -3.58
CA ALA A 155 -11.88 19.23 -3.18
C ALA A 155 -12.89 18.32 -3.92
N ALA A 156 -12.52 17.78 -5.08
CA ALA A 156 -13.41 16.90 -5.84
C ALA A 156 -13.25 15.44 -5.42
N LYS A 157 -14.33 14.66 -5.58
CA LYS A 157 -14.35 13.23 -5.24
C LYS A 157 -13.46 12.38 -6.14
N THR A 158 -13.20 12.84 -7.37
CA THR A 158 -12.41 12.11 -8.36
C THR A 158 -11.43 13.09 -9.01
N TYR A 159 -10.19 12.65 -9.16
CA TYR A 159 -9.21 13.38 -9.95
C TYR A 159 -9.60 13.36 -11.44
N PRO A 160 -9.28 14.43 -12.21
CA PRO A 160 -9.32 14.37 -13.66
C PRO A 160 -8.33 13.32 -14.17
N PRO A 161 -8.43 12.84 -15.43
CA PRO A 161 -7.44 11.92 -15.98
C PRO A 161 -6.00 12.45 -15.80
N TYR A 162 -5.15 11.66 -15.18
CA TYR A 162 -3.73 11.95 -14.92
C TYR A 162 -2.93 10.64 -14.98
N CYS A 163 -1.59 10.75 -15.05
CA CYS A 163 -0.71 9.60 -14.89
C CYS A 163 -0.34 9.49 -13.41
N PRO A 164 -0.90 8.53 -12.65
CA PRO A 164 -0.53 8.36 -11.25
C PRO A 164 0.84 7.70 -11.13
N GLY A 165 1.76 8.30 -10.38
CA GLY A 165 2.85 7.57 -9.73
C GLY A 165 2.26 6.75 -8.60
N TRP A 166 1.97 5.49 -8.89
CA TRP A 166 1.27 4.64 -7.93
C TRP A 166 2.23 3.95 -6.96
N ALA A 167 3.34 3.39 -7.45
CA ALA A 167 4.41 2.85 -6.63
C ALA A 167 5.75 3.00 -7.34
N VAL A 168 6.80 3.34 -6.59
CA VAL A 168 8.17 3.41 -7.10
C VAL A 168 9.10 2.78 -6.07
N LEU A 169 10.10 2.04 -6.55
CA LEU A 169 11.14 1.44 -5.72
C LEU A 169 12.49 2.03 -6.08
N TYR A 170 13.19 2.57 -5.09
CA TYR A 170 14.55 3.07 -5.24
C TYR A 170 15.50 2.29 -4.36
N SER A 171 16.73 2.09 -4.85
CA SER A 171 17.85 1.79 -3.98
C SER A 171 18.29 3.05 -3.24
N PRO A 172 18.88 2.93 -2.04
CA PRO A 172 19.18 4.12 -1.24
C PRO A 172 20.17 5.10 -1.91
N ASP A 173 21.16 4.61 -2.66
CA ASP A 173 22.08 5.45 -3.43
C ASP A 173 21.35 6.36 -4.42
N VAL A 174 20.34 5.83 -5.11
CA VAL A 174 19.47 6.63 -6.01
C VAL A 174 18.67 7.67 -5.22
N VAL A 175 18.17 7.33 -4.03
CA VAL A 175 17.47 8.31 -3.16
C VAL A 175 18.38 9.48 -2.77
N PHE A 176 19.64 9.21 -2.42
CA PHE A 176 20.61 10.25 -2.10
C PHE A 176 20.97 11.11 -3.31
N ASP A 177 21.07 10.53 -4.50
CA ASP A 177 21.34 11.25 -5.73
C ASP A 177 20.18 12.17 -6.11
N LEU A 178 18.94 11.66 -6.03
CA LEU A 178 17.71 12.42 -6.22
C LEU A 178 17.61 13.58 -5.22
N TYR A 179 17.86 13.32 -3.94
CA TYR A 179 17.85 14.35 -2.91
C TYR A 179 18.85 15.48 -3.23
N ARG A 180 20.10 15.15 -3.57
CA ARG A 180 21.12 16.18 -3.86
C ARG A 180 20.79 17.00 -5.10
N GLU A 181 20.15 16.40 -6.10
CA GLU A 181 19.72 17.10 -7.31
C GLU A 181 18.46 17.95 -7.08
N ALA A 182 17.54 17.49 -6.21
CA ALA A 182 16.36 18.26 -5.81
C ALA A 182 16.73 19.59 -5.15
N GLN A 183 17.79 19.64 -4.35
CA GLN A 183 18.26 20.87 -3.69
C GLN A 183 18.73 21.95 -4.68
N LYS A 184 19.01 21.60 -5.94
CA LYS A 184 19.56 22.50 -6.97
C LYS A 184 18.59 22.73 -8.13
N THR A 185 17.50 21.97 -8.18
CA THR A 185 16.53 21.99 -9.26
C THR A 185 15.32 22.83 -8.87
N ASP A 186 14.86 23.67 -9.78
CA ASP A 186 13.63 24.42 -9.56
C ASP A 186 12.47 23.48 -9.26
N TYR A 187 11.78 23.75 -8.16
CA TYR A 187 10.67 22.92 -7.71
C TYR A 187 9.54 22.90 -8.73
N PHE A 188 9.04 21.71 -9.02
CA PHE A 188 7.82 21.50 -9.76
C PHE A 188 6.81 20.77 -8.87
N TRP A 189 5.58 21.28 -8.81
CA TRP A 189 4.61 20.90 -7.78
C TRP A 189 4.01 19.50 -7.96
N ILE A 190 4.07 18.93 -9.17
CA ILE A 190 3.68 17.55 -9.41
C ILE A 190 4.90 16.69 -9.09
N ASP A 191 4.83 15.98 -7.97
CA ASP A 191 5.89 15.12 -7.44
C ASP A 191 6.36 14.06 -8.45
N ASP A 192 5.43 13.42 -9.15
CA ASP A 192 5.77 12.41 -10.17
C ASP A 192 6.60 13.02 -11.31
N VAL A 193 6.21 14.18 -11.82
CA VAL A 193 6.95 14.88 -12.90
C VAL A 193 8.27 15.43 -12.39
N HIS A 194 8.32 15.91 -11.15
CA HIS A 194 9.52 16.45 -10.56
C HIS A 194 10.54 15.35 -10.26
N ILE A 195 10.16 14.39 -9.41
CA ILE A 195 11.03 13.35 -8.87
C ILE A 195 11.32 12.29 -9.92
N THR A 196 10.30 11.64 -10.49
CA THR A 196 10.50 10.54 -11.44
C THR A 196 10.83 11.04 -12.85
N GLY A 197 10.38 12.24 -13.23
CA GLY A 197 10.73 12.82 -14.53
C GLY A 197 12.03 13.62 -14.51
N THR A 198 11.92 14.86 -14.00
CA THR A 198 12.95 15.90 -14.14
C THR A 198 14.26 15.53 -13.45
N LEU A 199 14.20 15.06 -12.20
CA LEU A 199 15.41 14.73 -11.44
C LEU A 199 16.10 13.50 -12.02
N ILE A 200 15.36 12.45 -12.41
CA ILE A 200 15.89 11.25 -13.06
C ILE A 200 16.65 11.59 -14.35
N GLU A 201 16.09 12.47 -15.19
CA GLU A 201 16.76 12.92 -16.41
C GLU A 201 18.09 13.61 -16.10
N LYS A 202 18.11 14.49 -15.09
CA LYS A 202 19.31 15.23 -14.69
C LYS A 202 20.41 14.33 -14.12
N ILE A 203 20.05 13.33 -13.32
CA ILE A 203 21.01 12.33 -12.81
C ILE A 203 21.32 11.22 -13.82
N ARG A 204 20.70 11.26 -15.01
CA ARG A 204 20.93 10.34 -16.14
C ARG A 204 20.63 8.87 -15.83
N LEU A 205 19.64 8.63 -14.98
CA LEU A 205 19.13 7.29 -14.73
C LEU A 205 17.98 6.96 -15.68
N LYS A 206 17.62 5.67 -15.74
CA LYS A 206 16.50 5.17 -16.52
C LYS A 206 15.54 4.41 -15.62
N HIS A 207 14.26 4.52 -15.93
CA HIS A 207 13.24 3.70 -15.32
C HIS A 207 13.35 2.26 -15.82
N VAL A 208 13.06 1.33 -14.91
CA VAL A 208 12.80 -0.07 -15.22
C VAL A 208 11.31 -0.29 -14.99
N ASP A 209 10.62 -0.73 -16.04
CA ASP A 209 9.20 -1.05 -15.98
C ASP A 209 8.98 -2.32 -15.16
N VAL A 210 7.97 -2.29 -14.29
CA VAL A 210 7.59 -3.41 -13.41
C VAL A 210 6.09 -3.68 -13.48
N ASP A 211 5.40 -3.24 -14.53
CA ASP A 211 3.95 -3.42 -14.71
C ASP A 211 3.57 -4.90 -14.72
N ASP A 212 4.44 -5.79 -15.19
CA ASP A 212 4.23 -7.24 -15.14
C ASP A 212 4.20 -7.80 -13.70
N LEU A 213 4.67 -7.02 -12.71
CA LEU A 213 4.63 -7.37 -11.28
C LEU A 213 3.44 -6.74 -10.55
N VAL A 214 2.55 -6.05 -11.27
CA VAL A 214 1.34 -5.44 -10.75
C VAL A 214 0.19 -6.42 -10.89
N LEU A 215 -0.45 -6.75 -9.76
CA LEU A 215 -1.61 -7.62 -9.78
C LEU A 215 -2.76 -6.95 -10.53
N ASN A 216 -3.38 -7.70 -11.45
CA ASN A 216 -4.55 -7.22 -12.14
C ASN A 216 -5.74 -7.14 -11.17
N ARG A 217 -6.47 -6.01 -11.12
CA ARG A 217 -7.64 -5.86 -10.23
C ARG A 217 -8.68 -6.98 -10.38
N ASN A 218 -8.87 -7.51 -11.60
CA ASN A 218 -9.81 -8.60 -11.84
C ASN A 218 -9.43 -9.89 -11.08
N ALA A 219 -8.16 -10.06 -10.72
CA ALA A 219 -7.68 -11.21 -9.97
C ALA A 219 -8.18 -11.23 -8.53
N LEU A 220 -8.47 -10.06 -7.93
CA LEU A 220 -9.05 -9.99 -6.59
C LEU A 220 -10.40 -10.73 -6.50
N TYR A 221 -11.15 -10.73 -7.60
CA TYR A 221 -12.48 -11.34 -7.69
C TYR A 221 -12.48 -12.68 -8.44
N GLN A 222 -11.40 -12.99 -9.16
CA GLN A 222 -11.25 -14.20 -9.96
C GLN A 222 -9.85 -14.79 -9.77
N PRO A 223 -9.51 -15.25 -8.55
CA PRO A 223 -8.16 -15.67 -8.20
C PRO A 223 -7.68 -16.90 -9.00
N GLU A 224 -8.60 -17.65 -9.60
CA GLU A 224 -8.30 -18.80 -10.47
C GLU A 224 -7.74 -18.41 -11.86
N LYS A 225 -7.83 -17.15 -12.26
CA LYS A 225 -7.45 -16.67 -13.59
C LYS A 225 -6.12 -15.95 -13.66
N ASP A 226 -5.49 -15.63 -12.54
CA ASP A 226 -4.20 -14.92 -12.54
C ASP A 226 -3.01 -15.86 -12.33
N ARG A 227 -1.94 -15.63 -13.09
CA ARG A 227 -0.93 -16.64 -13.49
C ARG A 227 0.52 -16.17 -13.34
N GLY A 228 0.82 -15.27 -12.40
CA GLY A 228 2.19 -14.78 -12.22
C GLY A 228 2.49 -14.25 -10.81
N PRO A 229 3.76 -14.29 -10.37
CA PRO A 229 4.16 -13.69 -9.11
C PRO A 229 4.02 -12.16 -9.18
N PHE A 230 3.40 -11.54 -8.18
CA PHE A 230 3.17 -10.08 -8.13
C PHE A 230 3.86 -9.44 -6.93
N LEU A 231 4.30 -8.20 -7.11
CA LEU A 231 4.99 -7.41 -6.09
C LEU A 231 4.06 -6.32 -5.54
N PHE A 232 3.19 -5.78 -6.39
CA PHE A 232 2.25 -4.72 -6.03
C PHE A 232 0.81 -5.21 -6.23
N GLY A 233 -0.09 -4.89 -5.29
CA GLY A 233 -1.54 -5.10 -5.48
C GLY A 233 -2.10 -4.14 -6.54
N PRO A 234 -3.40 -4.06 -6.84
CA PRO A 234 -3.91 -3.02 -7.75
C PRO A 234 -3.83 -1.60 -7.16
N PRO A 235 -3.74 -0.54 -7.98
CA PRO A 235 -3.90 0.84 -7.50
C PRO A 235 -5.32 1.10 -6.99
N ASN A 236 -5.46 2.06 -6.06
CA ASN A 236 -6.75 2.54 -5.53
C ASN A 236 -7.62 1.45 -4.88
N MET A 237 -7.01 0.50 -4.18
CA MET A 237 -7.77 -0.48 -3.38
C MET A 237 -8.44 0.20 -2.18
N ASP A 238 -9.65 -0.23 -1.85
CA ASP A 238 -10.29 0.12 -0.57
C ASP A 238 -9.79 -0.77 0.58
N ASP A 239 -10.25 -0.45 1.79
CA ASP A 239 -9.78 -1.10 3.02
C ASP A 239 -10.13 -2.60 3.04
N GLU A 240 -11.25 -2.99 2.43
CA GLU A 240 -11.69 -4.37 2.27
C GLU A 240 -10.87 -5.13 1.21
N GLU A 241 -10.61 -4.52 0.05
CA GLU A 241 -9.76 -5.06 -1.00
C GLU A 241 -8.32 -5.31 -0.49
N ILE A 242 -7.76 -4.37 0.31
CA ILE A 242 -6.44 -4.53 0.93
C ILE A 242 -6.40 -5.76 1.86
N LYS A 243 -7.41 -5.92 2.71
CA LYS A 243 -7.49 -7.04 3.67
C LYS A 243 -7.65 -8.37 2.94
N ALA A 244 -8.55 -8.45 1.97
CA ALA A 244 -8.79 -9.66 1.19
C ALA A 244 -7.53 -10.10 0.42
N LEU A 245 -6.80 -9.15 -0.17
CA LEU A 245 -5.54 -9.46 -0.85
C LEU A 245 -4.47 -9.97 0.14
N TRP A 246 -4.40 -9.40 1.34
CA TRP A 246 -3.43 -9.84 2.34
C TRP A 246 -3.74 -11.23 2.88
N GLU A 247 -5.01 -11.53 3.16
CA GLU A 247 -5.45 -12.88 3.54
C GLU A 247 -5.04 -13.90 2.47
N TYR A 248 -5.27 -13.56 1.19
CA TYR A 248 -4.80 -14.37 0.07
C TYR A 248 -3.27 -14.58 0.12
N VAL A 249 -2.48 -13.53 0.33
CA VAL A 249 -1.00 -13.64 0.41
C VAL A 249 -0.56 -14.53 1.57
N GLU A 250 -1.20 -14.44 2.75
CA GLU A 250 -0.83 -15.23 3.93
C GLU A 250 -1.15 -16.72 3.77
N GLU A 251 -2.24 -17.07 3.08
CA GLU A 251 -2.64 -18.46 2.84
C GLU A 251 -1.74 -19.19 1.80
N HIS A 252 -0.91 -18.45 1.05
CA HIS A 252 -0.11 -19.00 -0.06
C HIS A 252 1.40 -19.13 0.32
N GLU A 253 1.82 -20.32 0.77
CA GLU A 253 3.15 -20.59 1.33
C GLU A 253 4.33 -20.69 0.34
N ASN A 254 4.10 -20.94 -0.95
CA ASN A 254 5.20 -21.02 -1.92
C ASN A 254 5.73 -19.63 -2.20
N ARG A 255 7.05 -19.38 -2.10
CA ARG A 255 7.64 -18.06 -2.35
C ARG A 255 8.69 -18.12 -3.47
N VAL A 256 8.66 -17.15 -4.39
CA VAL A 256 9.67 -17.02 -5.47
C VAL A 256 10.57 -15.83 -5.15
N SER A 257 11.88 -15.96 -5.37
CA SER A 257 12.81 -14.83 -5.13
C SER A 257 12.61 -13.72 -6.17
N LEU A 258 12.49 -12.47 -5.69
CA LEU A 258 12.35 -11.28 -6.53
C LEU A 258 13.59 -11.06 -7.43
N LEU A 259 14.77 -11.48 -6.95
CA LEU A 259 16.03 -11.33 -7.68
C LEU A 259 16.08 -12.07 -9.02
N LYS A 260 15.15 -13.01 -9.28
CA LYS A 260 15.07 -13.67 -10.58
C LYS A 260 14.50 -12.78 -11.70
N TYR A 261 13.92 -11.63 -11.36
CA TYR A 261 13.17 -10.78 -12.29
C TYR A 261 13.69 -9.34 -12.39
N ILE A 262 14.64 -8.94 -11.54
CA ILE A 262 15.23 -7.58 -11.53
C ILE A 262 16.72 -7.59 -11.98
N THR A 263 17.21 -8.70 -12.53
CA THR A 263 18.56 -8.83 -13.11
C THR A 263 18.48 -9.08 -14.61
#